data_AF-A0A7K2J2C2-F1
#
_entry.id   AF-A0A7K2J2C2-F1
#
_cell.length_a   1.000
_cell.length_b   1.000
_cell.length_c   1.000
_cell.angle_alpha   90.00
_cell.angle_beta   90.00
_cell.angle_gamma   90.00
#
_symmetry.space_group_name_H-M   'P 1'
#
loop_
_entity.id
_entity.type
_entity.pdbx_description
1 polymer ?
#
loop_
_entity_poly.entity_id
_entity_poly.type
_entity_poly.pdbx_seq_one_letter_code
_entity_poly.pdbx_strand_id
1 'polypeptide(L)'
;MEGRVVTPVERVAANVKLLRTRRGWTQNQLAAEMGQKFSQVVATAEIGKRRITVDDLVDFANAFGVTPEQMLSHDPEPGSTPVYEVTTDDGTTRAITADTVDPGETWTSFYLRNTRVFLAPTARILGIRLTTEEAPDA
;
A
#
# COMPACT_ATOMS: atom_id res chain seq x y z
N MET A 1 10.71 -33.60 2.55
CA MET A 1 11.02 -32.64 1.48
C MET A 1 11.12 -31.28 2.13
N GLU A 2 12.34 -30.79 2.34
CA GLU A 2 12.57 -29.46 2.91
C GLU A 2 11.96 -28.42 1.94
N GLY A 3 10.99 -27.64 2.40
CA GLY A 3 10.35 -26.62 1.58
C GLY A 3 11.40 -25.59 1.16
N ARG A 4 11.51 -25.31 -0.15
CA ARG A 4 12.40 -24.25 -0.65
C ARG A 4 12.03 -22.94 0.04
N VAL A 5 12.95 -22.41 0.85
CA VAL A 5 12.83 -21.08 1.45
C VAL A 5 12.88 -20.06 0.32
N VAL A 6 11.80 -19.32 0.14
CA VAL A 6 11.72 -18.21 -0.83
C VAL A 6 12.47 -17.03 -0.24
N THR A 7 13.43 -16.50 -0.99
CA THR A 7 14.18 -15.32 -0.57
C THR A 7 13.30 -14.07 -0.63
N PRO A 8 13.60 -13.01 0.16
CA PRO A 8 12.88 -11.74 0.08
C PRO A 8 12.85 -11.15 -1.34
N VAL A 9 13.94 -11.30 -2.10
CA VAL A 9 14.01 -10.81 -3.49
C VAL A 9 13.03 -11.57 -4.40
N GLU A 10 12.97 -12.90 -4.29
CA GLU A 10 12.02 -13.71 -5.05
C GLU A 10 10.58 -13.40 -4.66
N ARG A 11 10.32 -13.12 -3.38
CA ARG A 11 9.02 -12.69 -2.88
C ARG A 11 8.57 -11.38 -3.53
N VAL A 12 9.41 -10.35 -3.51
CA VAL A 12 9.10 -9.05 -4.11
C VAL A 12 8.89 -9.21 -5.62
N ALA A 13 9.75 -9.95 -6.33
CA ALA A 13 9.60 -10.18 -7.76
C ALA A 13 8.26 -10.86 -8.12
N ALA A 14 7.85 -11.85 -7.33
CA ALA A 14 6.56 -12.51 -7.50
C ALA A 14 5.38 -11.55 -7.25
N ASN A 15 5.47 -10.73 -6.21
CA ASN A 15 4.44 -9.77 -5.84
C ASN A 15 4.30 -8.63 -6.87
N VAL A 16 5.41 -8.13 -7.42
CA VAL A 16 5.39 -7.17 -8.55
C VAL A 16 4.58 -7.72 -9.71
N LYS A 17 4.86 -8.97 -10.12
CA LYS A 17 4.15 -9.61 -11.22
C LYS A 17 2.67 -9.81 -10.91
N LEU A 18 2.37 -10.30 -9.71
CA LEU A 18 1.00 -10.54 -9.24
C LEU A 18 0.16 -9.26 -9.29
N LEU A 19 0.60 -8.21 -8.58
CA LEU A 19 -0.10 -6.92 -8.49
C LEU A 19 -0.29 -6.29 -9.87
N ARG A 20 0.77 -6.31 -10.71
CA ARG A 20 0.69 -5.80 -12.08
C ARG A 20 -0.38 -6.53 -12.89
N THR A 21 -0.40 -7.87 -12.84
CA THR A 21 -1.36 -8.66 -13.61
C THR A 21 -2.80 -8.47 -13.13
N ARG A 22 -3.03 -8.35 -11.82
CA ARG A 22 -4.36 -8.07 -11.24
C ARG A 22 -4.93 -6.74 -11.69
N ARG A 23 -4.08 -5.73 -11.84
CA ARG A 23 -4.46 -4.41 -12.38
C ARG A 23 -4.62 -4.38 -13.91
N GLY A 24 -4.38 -5.49 -14.60
CA GLY A 24 -4.35 -5.52 -16.06
C GLY A 24 -3.24 -4.67 -16.68
N TRP A 25 -2.20 -4.33 -15.91
CA TRP A 25 -1.12 -3.45 -16.35
C TRP A 25 -0.08 -4.21 -17.19
N THR A 26 0.40 -3.56 -18.24
CA THR A 26 1.60 -3.95 -18.97
C THR A 26 2.86 -3.57 -18.17
N GLN A 27 4.00 -4.18 -18.49
CA GLN A 27 5.28 -3.80 -17.86
C GLN A 27 5.67 -2.34 -18.16
N ASN A 28 5.25 -1.79 -19.31
CA ASN A 28 5.44 -0.38 -19.64
C ASN A 28 4.61 0.55 -18.76
N GLN A 29 3.36 0.18 -18.47
CA GLN A 29 2.51 0.96 -17.58
C GLN A 29 3.06 0.98 -16.16
N LEU A 30 3.49 -0.17 -15.63
CA LEU A 30 4.12 -0.18 -14.31
C LEU A 30 5.41 0.66 -14.27
N ALA A 31 6.24 0.59 -15.31
CA ALA A 31 7.42 1.44 -15.39
C ALA A 31 7.05 2.93 -15.38
N ALA A 32 6.00 3.33 -16.10
CA ALA A 32 5.50 4.70 -16.09
C ALA A 32 5.00 5.15 -14.71
N GLU A 33 4.27 4.30 -13.97
CA GLU A 33 3.83 4.56 -12.59
C GLU A 33 5.01 4.73 -11.62
N MET A 34 6.11 4.01 -11.86
CA MET A 34 7.37 4.19 -11.12
C MET A 34 8.18 5.43 -11.57
N GLY A 35 7.70 6.21 -12.54
CA GLY A 35 8.45 7.33 -13.14
C GLY A 35 9.64 6.89 -14.01
N GLN A 36 9.71 5.62 -14.40
CA GLN A 36 10.77 5.03 -15.20
C GLN A 36 10.46 5.07 -16.69
N LYS A 37 11.47 5.42 -17.51
CA LYS A 37 11.31 5.53 -18.97
C LYS A 37 11.20 4.18 -19.70
N PHE A 38 11.70 3.10 -19.09
CA PHE A 38 11.82 1.80 -19.77
C PHE A 38 11.34 0.64 -18.90
N SER A 39 10.58 -0.28 -19.49
CA SER A 39 10.07 -1.48 -18.82
C SER A 39 11.11 -2.53 -18.50
N GLN A 40 12.34 -2.39 -18.98
CA GLN A 40 13.42 -3.33 -18.68
C GLN A 40 13.66 -3.50 -17.17
N VAL A 41 13.44 -2.44 -16.39
CA VAL A 41 13.48 -2.45 -14.92
C VAL A 41 12.47 -3.45 -14.35
N VAL A 42 11.22 -3.38 -14.82
CA VAL A 42 10.14 -4.29 -14.42
C VAL A 42 10.40 -5.71 -14.94
N ALA A 43 10.70 -5.84 -16.23
CA ALA A 43 10.87 -7.13 -16.89
C ALA A 43 11.99 -7.97 -16.26
N THR A 44 13.12 -7.35 -15.92
CA THR A 44 14.25 -8.04 -15.29
C THR A 44 14.03 -8.32 -13.81
N ALA A 45 13.24 -7.50 -13.11
CA ALA A 45 12.83 -7.75 -11.73
C ALA A 45 11.87 -8.97 -11.65
N GLU A 46 10.83 -9.03 -12.48
CA GLU A 46 9.81 -10.10 -12.44
C GLU A 46 10.37 -11.51 -12.70
N ILE A 47 11.45 -11.60 -13.47
CA ILE A 47 12.13 -12.87 -13.79
C ILE A 47 13.34 -13.14 -12.89
N GLY A 48 13.59 -12.29 -11.88
CA GLY A 48 14.67 -12.45 -10.91
C GLY A 48 16.09 -12.26 -11.50
N LYS A 49 16.22 -11.66 -12.68
CA LYS A 49 17.52 -11.43 -13.33
C LYS A 49 18.25 -10.19 -12.83
N ARG A 50 17.57 -9.36 -12.02
CA ARG A 50 18.14 -8.14 -11.45
C ARG A 50 18.04 -8.17 -9.93
N ARG A 51 19.03 -7.58 -9.26
CA ARG A 51 18.97 -7.31 -7.82
C ARG A 51 17.95 -6.21 -7.56
N ILE A 52 16.95 -6.50 -6.75
CA ILE A 52 16.01 -5.51 -6.24
C ILE A 52 16.69 -4.79 -5.06
N THR A 53 16.84 -3.48 -5.18
CA THR A 53 17.35 -2.60 -4.12
C THR A 53 16.22 -2.16 -3.20
N VAL A 54 16.56 -1.49 -2.09
CA VAL A 54 15.56 -0.90 -1.19
C VAL A 54 14.78 0.21 -1.90
N ASP A 55 15.45 1.02 -2.71
CA ASP A 55 14.80 2.07 -3.52
C ASP A 55 13.80 1.45 -4.50
N ASP A 56 14.18 0.35 -5.17
CA ASP A 56 13.25 -0.37 -6.05
C ASP A 56 12.03 -0.90 -5.32
N LEU A 57 12.22 -1.43 -4.09
CA LEU A 57 11.12 -1.93 -3.25
C LEU A 57 10.14 -0.79 -2.93
N VAL A 58 10.65 0.38 -2.55
CA VAL A 58 9.85 1.57 -2.26
C VAL A 58 9.14 2.08 -3.52
N ASP A 59 9.83 2.12 -4.67
CA ASP A 59 9.23 2.53 -5.93
C ASP A 59 8.09 1.61 -6.37
N PHE A 60 8.25 0.29 -6.23
CA PHE A 60 7.18 -0.67 -6.48
C PHE A 60 6.01 -0.48 -5.51
N ALA A 61 6.31 -0.35 -4.21
CA ALA A 61 5.30 -0.14 -3.19
C ALA A 61 4.46 1.12 -3.49
N ASN A 62 5.12 2.23 -3.83
CA ASN A 62 4.47 3.48 -4.22
C ASN A 62 3.63 3.33 -5.51
N ALA A 63 4.17 2.71 -6.56
CA ALA A 63 3.44 2.49 -7.81
C ALA A 63 2.17 1.63 -7.60
N PHE A 64 2.24 0.71 -6.64
CA PHE A 64 1.09 -0.10 -6.26
C PHE A 64 0.24 0.54 -5.13
N GLY A 65 0.64 1.64 -4.51
CA GLY A 65 -0.08 2.19 -3.36
C GLY A 65 -0.19 1.20 -2.20
N VAL A 66 0.88 0.43 -1.96
CA VAL A 66 1.03 -0.51 -0.84
C VAL A 66 2.29 -0.14 -0.05
N THR A 67 2.52 -0.81 1.07
CA THR A 67 3.74 -0.66 1.88
C THR A 67 4.87 -1.58 1.41
N PRO A 68 6.15 -1.23 1.65
CA PRO A 68 7.28 -2.14 1.44
C PRO A 68 7.14 -3.49 2.17
N GLU A 69 6.53 -3.47 3.36
CA GLU A 69 6.23 -4.67 4.16
C GLU A 69 5.21 -5.56 3.45
N GLN A 70 4.16 -4.99 2.86
CA GLN A 70 3.20 -5.74 2.04
C GLN A 70 3.86 -6.35 0.81
N MET A 71 4.77 -5.62 0.15
CA MET A 71 5.56 -6.17 -0.96
C MET A 71 6.43 -7.37 -0.56
N LEU A 72 6.78 -7.52 0.72
CA LEU A 72 7.51 -8.67 1.28
C LEU A 72 6.57 -9.76 1.84
N SER A 73 5.27 -9.52 1.88
CA SER A 73 4.28 -10.40 2.47
C SER A 73 3.74 -11.43 1.46
N HIS A 74 3.15 -12.51 1.97
CA HIS A 74 2.46 -13.50 1.13
C HIS A 74 1.16 -12.97 0.50
N ASP A 75 0.63 -11.88 1.05
CA ASP A 75 -0.53 -11.16 0.56
C ASP A 75 -0.16 -9.69 0.36
N PRO A 76 0.32 -9.32 -0.85
CA PRO A 76 0.84 -7.99 -1.11
C PRO A 76 -0.24 -6.97 -1.48
N GLU A 77 -1.51 -7.38 -1.53
CA GLU A 77 -2.58 -6.41 -1.71
C GLU A 77 -2.65 -5.49 -0.49
N PRO A 78 -3.03 -4.23 -0.66
CA PRO A 78 -3.53 -3.50 0.46
C PRO A 78 -4.73 -4.30 0.97
N GLY A 79 -4.64 -4.78 2.22
CA GLY A 79 -5.83 -5.23 2.93
C GLY A 79 -6.91 -4.19 2.68
N SER A 80 -8.08 -4.66 2.27
CA SER A 80 -9.27 -3.88 1.96
C SER A 80 -9.26 -2.50 2.63
N THR A 81 -9.37 -1.42 1.85
CA THR A 81 -9.02 -0.08 2.37
C THR A 81 -9.78 0.22 3.66
N PRO A 82 -9.09 0.39 4.80
CA PRO A 82 -9.75 0.53 6.10
C PRO A 82 -10.69 1.74 6.12
N VAL A 83 -11.92 1.53 6.58
CA VAL A 83 -12.87 2.60 6.86
C VAL A 83 -12.90 2.87 8.36
N TYR A 84 -12.50 4.07 8.76
CA TYR A 84 -12.50 4.52 10.14
C TYR A 84 -13.73 5.38 10.43
N GLU A 85 -14.53 5.01 11.41
CA GLU A 85 -15.44 5.94 12.07
C GLU A 85 -14.67 6.80 13.06
N VAL A 86 -14.69 8.11 12.83
CA VAL A 86 -14.09 9.12 13.71
C VAL A 86 -15.21 9.94 14.33
N THR A 87 -15.28 9.90 15.67
CA THR A 87 -16.22 10.72 16.44
C THR A 87 -15.47 11.91 17.01
N THR A 88 -15.96 13.12 16.73
CA THR A 88 -15.42 14.37 17.26
C THR A 88 -16.23 14.90 18.44
N ASP A 89 -15.65 15.81 19.22
CA ASP A 89 -16.22 16.40 20.45
C ASP A 89 -17.49 17.23 20.21
N ASP A 90 -17.72 17.64 18.97
CA ASP A 90 -18.97 18.24 18.49
C ASP A 90 -20.13 17.23 18.33
N GLY A 91 -19.88 15.94 18.58
CA GLY A 91 -20.84 14.85 18.41
C GLY A 91 -20.97 14.33 16.98
N THR A 92 -20.19 14.87 16.04
CA THR A 92 -20.20 14.41 14.64
C THR A 92 -19.44 13.09 14.52
N THR A 93 -20.02 12.09 13.84
CA THR A 93 -19.31 10.86 13.46
C THR A 93 -19.15 10.82 11.94
N ARG A 94 -17.93 10.52 11.47
CA ARG A 94 -17.57 10.51 10.04
C ARG A 94 -16.88 9.20 9.69
N ALA A 95 -17.29 8.58 8.60
CA ALA A 95 -16.56 7.48 7.99
C ALA A 95 -15.43 8.03 7.09
N ILE A 96 -14.20 7.59 7.35
CA ILE A 96 -12.97 8.04 6.69
C ILE A 96 -12.24 6.82 6.13
N THR A 97 -12.17 6.71 4.82
CA THR A 97 -11.36 5.68 4.15
C THR A 97 -9.88 6.08 4.18
N ALA A 98 -9.03 5.30 4.84
CA ALA A 98 -7.61 5.60 5.00
C ALA A 98 -6.78 4.31 5.12
N ASP A 99 -5.58 4.27 4.51
CA ASP A 99 -4.62 3.19 4.70
C ASP A 99 -3.63 3.45 5.85
N THR A 100 -3.49 4.72 6.24
CA THR A 100 -2.55 5.15 7.28
C THR A 100 -3.23 6.14 8.22
N VAL A 101 -3.06 5.94 9.53
CA VAL A 101 -3.49 6.89 10.57
C VAL A 101 -2.27 7.27 11.40
N ASP A 102 -2.00 8.56 11.47
CA ASP A 102 -0.91 9.16 12.25
C ASP A 102 -1.52 9.92 13.45
N PRO A 103 -1.53 9.32 14.66
CA PRO A 103 -2.01 9.96 15.87
C PRO A 103 -0.90 10.84 16.47
N GLY A 104 -0.69 12.02 15.88
CA GLY A 104 0.22 13.02 16.42
C GLY A 104 -0.25 13.56 17.78
N GLU A 105 0.66 14.16 18.54
CA GLU A 105 0.36 14.70 19.88
C GLU A 105 -0.71 15.80 19.85
N THR A 106 -0.67 16.65 18.82
CA THR A 106 -1.60 17.78 18.67
C THR A 106 -2.66 17.53 17.60
N TRP A 107 -2.31 16.78 16.57
CA TRP A 107 -3.15 16.55 15.39
C TRP A 107 -3.12 15.08 14.99
N THR A 108 -4.30 14.51 14.78
CA THR A 108 -4.45 13.19 14.17
C THR A 108 -4.73 13.34 12.69
N SER A 109 -3.91 12.70 11.85
CA SER A 109 -4.03 12.71 10.39
C SER A 109 -4.40 11.33 9.86
N PHE A 110 -5.26 11.30 8.85
CA PHE A 110 -5.61 10.08 8.11
C PHE A 110 -5.19 10.27 6.66
N TYR A 111 -4.54 9.27 6.09
CA TYR A 111 -4.03 9.29 4.73
C TYR A 111 -4.60 8.13 3.90
N LEU A 112 -4.87 8.42 2.63
CA LEU A 112 -5.14 7.43 1.60
C LEU A 112 -4.15 7.64 0.47
N ARG A 113 -3.34 6.64 0.16
CA ARG A 113 -2.29 6.69 -0.88
C ARG A 113 -1.43 7.93 -0.71
N ASN A 114 -0.95 8.15 0.52
CA ASN A 114 -0.12 9.29 0.92
C ASN A 114 -0.79 10.68 0.79
N THR A 115 -2.09 10.72 0.46
CA THR A 115 -2.89 11.96 0.43
C THR A 115 -3.66 12.09 1.73
N ARG A 116 -3.50 13.20 2.45
CA ARG A 116 -4.24 13.42 3.70
C ARG A 116 -5.72 13.64 3.41
N VAL A 117 -6.56 12.70 3.87
CA VAL A 117 -8.02 12.72 3.66
C VAL A 117 -8.77 13.30 4.85
N PHE A 118 -8.18 13.26 6.05
CA PHE A 118 -8.77 13.86 7.24
C PHE A 118 -7.69 14.35 8.22
N LEU A 119 -8.02 15.42 8.94
CA LEU A 119 -7.18 16.05 9.95
C LEU A 119 -8.07 16.70 11.01
N ALA A 120 -7.82 16.39 12.28
CA ALA A 120 -8.46 17.07 13.40
C ALA A 120 -7.50 17.19 14.59
N PRO A 121 -7.69 18.18 15.49
CA PRO A 121 -6.91 18.23 16.71
C PRO A 121 -7.14 16.96 17.52
N THR A 122 -6.09 16.35 18.05
CA THR A 122 -6.17 15.08 18.81
C THR A 122 -7.14 15.21 19.99
N ALA A 123 -7.12 16.37 20.66
CA ALA A 123 -8.02 16.69 21.77
C ALA A 123 -9.51 16.70 21.40
N ARG A 124 -9.85 16.81 20.10
CA ARG A 124 -11.23 16.78 19.61
C ARG A 124 -11.70 15.40 19.20
N ILE A 125 -10.82 14.42 19.10
CA ILE A 125 -11.22 13.06 18.71
C ILE A 125 -11.63 12.31 19.98
N LEU A 126 -12.91 12.00 20.08
CA LEU A 126 -13.47 11.20 21.17
C LEU A 126 -13.27 9.70 20.94
N GLY A 127 -13.17 9.28 19.68
CA GLY A 127 -12.94 7.88 19.34
C GLY A 127 -12.65 7.66 17.85
N ILE A 128 -11.92 6.59 17.58
CA ILE A 128 -11.64 6.07 16.24
C ILE A 128 -11.97 4.58 16.27
N ARG A 129 -12.79 4.10 15.32
CA ARG A 129 -13.14 2.68 15.18
C ARG A 129 -12.97 2.24 13.73
N LEU A 130 -12.36 1.09 13.50
CA LEU A 130 -12.36 0.45 12.19
C LEU A 130 -13.73 -0.24 11.99
N THR A 131 -14.47 0.15 10.95
CA THR A 131 -15.82 -0.38 10.70
C THR A 131 -15.87 -1.42 9.60
N THR A 132 -15.09 -1.24 8.53
CA THR A 132 -15.05 -2.16 7.41
C THR A 132 -13.69 -2.15 6.75
N GLU A 133 -13.25 -3.33 6.35
CA GLU A 133 -12.24 -3.56 5.34
C GLU A 133 -13.00 -3.58 4.00
N GLU A 134 -13.00 -2.47 3.25
CA GLU A 134 -13.73 -2.42 1.96
C GLU A 134 -13.00 -3.28 0.91
N ALA A 135 -13.51 -4.49 0.67
CA ALA A 135 -12.98 -5.37 -0.37
C ALA A 135 -13.14 -4.69 -1.73
N PRO A 136 -12.09 -4.64 -2.58
CA PRO A 136 -12.28 -4.16 -3.94
C PRO A 136 -13.25 -5.13 -4.63
N ASP A 137 -14.39 -4.60 -5.08
CA ASP A 137 -15.38 -5.33 -5.87
C ASP A 137 -14.66 -6.11 -6.98
N ALA A 138 -15.00 -7.40 -7.06
CA ALA A 138 -14.39 -8.42 -7.92
C ALA A 138 -14.56 -8.17 -9.42
#